data_AF-A0A388RRD3-F1
#
_entry.id   AF-A0A388RRD3-F1
#
_cell.length_a   1.000
_cell.length_b   1.000
_cell.length_c   1.000
_cell.angle_alpha   90.00
_cell.angle_beta   90.00
_cell.angle_gamma   90.00
#
_symmetry.space_group_name_H-M   'P 1'
#
loop_
_entity.id
_entity.type
_entity.pdbx_description
1 polymer ?
#
loop_
_entity_poly.entity_id
_entity_poly.type
_entity_poly.pdbx_seq_one_letter_code
_entity_poly.pdbx_strand_id
1 'polypeptide(L)'
;MNESDFVRRFGPTSAEYNALAPYPRQTTEFEIQAWLVMKLLDVGFDVRGETPIRLPSGRQCYFDLLVFDREKHLQYIIEIKTFRAKGKLGQHGMTQWKTYLRFGVPVLFVYGMEGAFELRDQLLKWRALDEHIETGRNYVVPDFPDDYESFAAWKLRDRKH
;
A
#
# COMPACT_ATOMS: atom_id res chain seq x y z
N MET A 1 -26.63 2.59 -26.26
CA MET A 1 -26.93 4.04 -26.09
C MET A 1 -26.18 4.76 -27.18
N ASN A 2 -26.90 5.43 -28.10
CA ASN A 2 -26.25 6.20 -29.15
C ASN A 2 -25.90 7.61 -28.61
N GLU A 3 -25.10 8.36 -29.37
CA GLU A 3 -24.64 9.70 -28.99
C GLU A 3 -25.81 10.68 -28.73
N SER A 4 -26.89 10.58 -29.52
CA SER A 4 -28.10 11.40 -29.33
C SER A 4 -28.83 11.12 -28.01
N ASP A 5 -28.87 9.87 -27.56
CA ASP A 5 -29.48 9.49 -26.28
C ASP A 5 -28.63 9.95 -25.09
N PHE A 6 -27.31 9.96 -25.25
CA PHE A 6 -26.37 10.42 -24.22
C PHE A 6 -26.49 11.93 -24.00
N VAL A 7 -26.43 12.72 -25.07
CA VAL A 7 -26.55 14.18 -25.01
C VAL A 7 -27.93 14.60 -24.49
N ARG A 8 -29.01 13.90 -24.88
CA ARG A 8 -30.35 14.17 -24.37
C ARG A 8 -30.46 13.92 -22.85
N ARG A 9 -29.73 12.95 -22.31
CA ARG A 9 -29.80 12.55 -20.90
C ARG A 9 -28.87 13.34 -19.98
N PHE A 10 -27.68 13.69 -20.46
CA PHE A 10 -26.62 14.30 -19.64
C PHE A 10 -26.27 15.73 -20.06
N GLY A 11 -26.86 16.23 -21.14
CA GLY A 11 -26.53 17.53 -21.73
C GLY A 11 -25.20 17.50 -22.48
N PRO A 12 -24.88 18.58 -23.22
CA PRO A 12 -23.54 18.78 -23.75
C PRO A 12 -22.57 19.04 -22.59
N THR A 13 -21.37 18.47 -22.65
CA THR A 13 -20.27 18.85 -21.76
C THR A 13 -19.90 20.31 -22.03
N SER A 14 -20.14 21.18 -21.05
CA SER A 14 -19.76 22.59 -21.21
C SER A 14 -18.24 22.74 -21.06
N ALA A 15 -17.66 23.69 -21.81
CA ALA A 15 -16.25 24.05 -21.65
C ALA A 15 -15.93 24.48 -20.19
N GLU A 16 -16.92 25.02 -19.49
CA GLU A 16 -16.87 25.38 -18.07
C GLU A 16 -16.67 24.15 -17.16
N TYR A 17 -17.43 23.05 -17.37
CA TYR A 17 -17.23 21.83 -16.59
C TYR A 17 -15.88 21.14 -16.88
N ASN A 18 -15.41 21.20 -18.13
CA ASN A 18 -14.07 20.69 -18.48
C ASN A 18 -12.95 21.49 -17.77
N ALA A 19 -13.13 22.80 -17.56
CA ALA A 19 -12.18 23.62 -16.81
C ALA A 19 -12.15 23.28 -15.31
N LEU A 20 -13.26 22.76 -14.75
CA LEU A 20 -13.36 22.34 -13.34
C LEU A 20 -12.71 20.98 -13.05
N ALA A 21 -12.51 20.16 -14.08
CA ALA A 21 -11.86 18.84 -13.99
C ALA A 21 -10.58 18.78 -14.86
N PRO A 22 -9.56 19.58 -14.56
CA PRO A 22 -8.33 19.59 -15.35
C PRO A 22 -7.62 18.23 -15.25
N TYR A 23 -7.01 17.81 -16.35
CA TYR A 23 -6.20 16.59 -16.36
C TYR A 23 -5.07 16.68 -15.32
N PRO A 24 -4.91 15.67 -14.45
CA PRO A 24 -3.87 15.69 -13.42
C PRO A 24 -2.48 15.66 -14.07
N ARG A 25 -1.58 16.55 -13.61
CA ARG A 25 -0.20 16.63 -14.14
C ARG A 25 0.77 15.66 -13.46
N GLN A 26 0.33 15.01 -12.41
CA GLN A 26 1.14 14.12 -11.58
C GLN A 26 0.31 12.88 -11.26
N THR A 27 1.01 11.76 -11.11
CA THR A 27 0.41 10.52 -10.62
C THR A 27 -0.16 10.74 -9.22
N THR A 28 -1.39 10.29 -9.03
CA THR A 28 -2.14 10.36 -7.77
C THR A 28 -1.86 9.14 -6.89
N GLU A 29 -2.17 9.23 -5.59
CA GLU A 29 -2.09 8.09 -4.66
C GLU A 29 -2.96 6.93 -5.14
N PHE A 30 -4.15 7.24 -5.64
CA PHE A 30 -5.06 6.26 -6.23
C PHE A 30 -4.42 5.49 -7.40
N GLU A 31 -3.75 6.17 -8.33
CA GLU A 31 -3.10 5.49 -9.46
C GLU A 31 -1.97 4.56 -9.02
N ILE A 32 -1.20 4.95 -8.00
CA ILE A 32 -0.15 4.11 -7.42
C ILE A 32 -0.76 2.89 -6.73
N GLN A 33 -1.82 3.11 -5.94
CA GLN A 33 -2.56 2.06 -5.24
C GLN A 33 -3.18 1.06 -6.20
N ALA A 34 -3.89 1.53 -7.21
CA ALA A 34 -4.51 0.70 -8.22
C ALA A 34 -3.46 -0.14 -8.97
N TRP A 35 -2.34 0.49 -9.35
CA TRP A 35 -1.24 -0.23 -9.99
C TRP A 35 -0.69 -1.34 -9.10
N LEU A 36 -0.40 -1.04 -7.82
CA LEU A 36 0.21 -1.99 -6.91
C LEU A 36 -0.73 -3.16 -6.58
N VAL A 37 -2.01 -2.89 -6.32
CA VAL A 37 -3.04 -3.93 -6.13
C VAL A 37 -3.05 -4.90 -7.29
N MET A 38 -3.17 -4.37 -8.52
CA MET A 38 -3.28 -5.19 -9.71
C MET A 38 -2.04 -6.07 -9.88
N LYS A 39 -0.84 -5.54 -9.60
CA LYS A 39 0.40 -6.31 -9.71
C LYS A 39 0.58 -7.36 -8.63
N LEU A 40 0.15 -7.09 -7.39
CA LEU A 40 0.20 -8.07 -6.32
C LEU A 40 -0.81 -9.20 -6.54
N LEU A 41 -2.02 -8.88 -7.02
CA LEU A 41 -3.03 -9.88 -7.39
C LEU A 41 -2.55 -10.77 -8.55
N ASP A 42 -1.95 -10.19 -9.58
CA ASP A 42 -1.45 -10.90 -10.77
C ASP A 42 -0.42 -11.99 -10.42
N VAL A 43 0.40 -11.73 -9.39
CA VAL A 43 1.39 -12.70 -8.88
C VAL A 43 0.86 -13.56 -7.72
N GLY A 44 -0.42 -13.44 -7.39
CA GLY A 44 -1.12 -14.33 -6.45
C GLY A 44 -1.04 -13.95 -4.96
N PHE A 45 -0.72 -12.71 -4.61
CA PHE A 45 -0.95 -12.21 -3.24
C PHE A 45 -2.45 -12.01 -3.00
N ASP A 46 -2.91 -12.29 -1.78
CA ASP A 46 -4.23 -11.85 -1.35
C ASP A 46 -4.14 -10.43 -0.79
N VAL A 47 -4.42 -9.45 -1.63
CA VAL A 47 -4.41 -8.03 -1.27
C VAL A 47 -5.82 -7.44 -1.38
N ARG A 48 -6.16 -6.53 -0.45
CA ARG A 48 -7.41 -5.76 -0.43
C ARG A 48 -7.10 -4.28 -0.29
N GLY A 49 -7.75 -3.44 -1.09
CA GLY A 49 -7.64 -1.99 -0.99
C GLY A 49 -8.87 -1.35 -0.36
N GLU A 50 -8.69 -0.17 0.24
CA GLU A 50 -9.74 0.65 0.87
C GLU A 50 -10.69 -0.15 1.77
N THR A 51 -10.16 -1.13 2.50
CA THR A 51 -11.00 -2.04 3.28
C THR A 51 -11.45 -1.35 4.57
N PRO A 52 -12.78 -1.24 4.82
CA PRO A 52 -13.27 -0.68 6.06
C PRO A 52 -12.98 -1.60 7.24
N ILE A 53 -12.25 -1.09 8.23
CA ILE A 53 -11.95 -1.82 9.46
C ILE A 53 -12.61 -1.12 10.64
N ARG A 54 -13.36 -1.88 11.43
CA ARG A 54 -13.98 -1.39 12.67
C ARG A 54 -13.05 -1.64 13.85
N LEU A 55 -12.58 -0.56 14.45
CA LEU A 55 -11.72 -0.61 15.64
C LEU A 55 -12.53 -1.00 16.88
N PRO A 56 -11.88 -1.49 17.96
CA PRO A 56 -12.55 -1.81 19.22
C PRO A 56 -13.33 -0.63 19.83
N SER A 57 -12.92 0.60 19.55
CA SER A 57 -13.65 1.82 19.96
C SER A 57 -14.96 2.03 19.20
N GLY A 58 -15.26 1.21 18.20
CA GLY A 58 -16.42 1.35 17.30
C GLY A 58 -16.17 2.28 16.11
N ARG A 59 -15.06 3.03 16.10
CA ARG A 59 -14.66 3.90 14.96
C ARG A 59 -14.25 3.06 13.76
N GLN A 60 -14.61 3.52 12.56
CA GLN A 60 -14.14 2.94 11.31
C GLN A 60 -12.88 3.65 10.82
N CYS A 61 -11.92 2.87 10.31
CA CYS A 61 -10.76 3.36 9.57
C CYS A 61 -10.62 2.62 8.25
N TYR A 62 -9.87 3.20 7.34
CA TYR A 62 -9.52 2.62 6.04
C TYR A 62 -8.01 2.56 5.96
N PHE A 63 -7.54 1.46 5.39
CA PHE A 63 -6.15 1.30 5.02
C PHE A 63 -6.08 1.29 3.49
N ASP A 64 -5.04 1.93 2.96
CA ASP A 64 -4.83 1.97 1.51
C ASP A 64 -4.79 0.54 0.97
N LEU A 65 -3.96 -0.33 1.60
CA LEU A 65 -3.88 -1.76 1.28
C LEU A 65 -3.62 -2.65 2.50
N LEU A 66 -4.20 -3.85 2.46
CA LEU A 66 -4.00 -4.95 3.41
C LEU A 66 -3.58 -6.20 2.64
N VAL A 67 -2.54 -6.88 3.11
CA VAL A 67 -2.05 -8.13 2.53
C VAL A 67 -2.26 -9.27 3.52
N PHE A 68 -2.81 -10.38 3.04
CA PHE A 68 -3.14 -11.56 3.83
C PHE A 68 -2.35 -12.78 3.37
N ASP A 69 -2.14 -13.71 4.30
CA ASP A 69 -1.63 -15.04 3.97
C ASP A 69 -2.74 -15.97 3.41
N ARG A 70 -2.36 -17.23 3.18
CA ARG A 70 -3.27 -18.26 2.67
C ARG A 70 -4.41 -18.58 3.65
N GLU A 71 -4.16 -18.45 4.95
CA GLU A 71 -5.12 -18.69 6.04
C GLU A 71 -6.00 -17.46 6.35
N LYS A 72 -5.81 -16.36 5.60
CA LYS A 72 -6.52 -15.08 5.75
C LYS A 72 -6.14 -14.30 7.00
N HIS A 73 -4.95 -14.53 7.55
CA HIS A 73 -4.41 -13.64 8.58
C HIS A 73 -3.73 -12.44 7.93
N LEU A 74 -3.88 -11.27 8.56
CA LEU A 74 -3.23 -10.04 8.12
C LEU A 74 -1.71 -10.17 8.30
N GLN A 75 -0.96 -9.93 7.24
CA GLN A 75 0.51 -10.01 7.24
C GLN A 75 1.15 -8.63 7.15
N TYR A 76 0.61 -7.75 6.30
CA TYR A 76 1.15 -6.40 6.11
C TYR A 76 0.03 -5.37 5.91
N ILE A 77 0.29 -4.16 6.37
CA ILE A 77 -0.46 -2.96 6.00
C ILE A 77 0.45 -2.15 5.07
N ILE A 78 -0.05 -1.69 3.93
CA ILE A 78 0.72 -0.82 3.04
C ILE A 78 0.00 0.53 2.98
N GLU A 79 0.75 1.60 3.25
CA GLU A 79 0.29 2.99 3.18
C GLU A 79 0.99 3.69 2.02
N ILE A 80 0.24 4.34 1.15
CA ILE A 80 0.68 4.91 -0.11
C ILE A 80 0.63 6.43 0.01
N LYS A 81 1.71 7.08 -0.43
CA LYS A 81 1.83 8.52 -0.52
C LYS A 81 2.46 8.92 -1.83
N THR A 82 2.01 10.03 -2.41
CA THR A 82 2.57 10.56 -3.67
C THR A 82 4.04 10.98 -3.53
N PHE A 83 4.43 11.52 -2.38
CA PHE A 83 5.79 11.98 -2.12
C PHE A 83 6.16 11.80 -0.64
N ARG A 84 7.46 11.72 -0.38
CA ARG A 84 7.99 11.71 0.99
C ARG A 84 8.01 13.15 1.52
N ALA A 85 7.22 13.42 2.56
CA ALA A 85 7.27 14.73 3.22
C ALA A 85 8.69 15.00 3.77
N LYS A 86 9.30 16.13 3.39
CA LYS A 86 10.60 16.57 3.93
C LYS A 86 10.38 17.25 5.29
N GLY A 87 10.63 16.54 6.40
CA GLY A 87 10.61 17.14 7.75
C GLY A 87 10.67 16.10 8.88
N LYS A 88 11.15 16.52 10.07
CA LYS A 88 11.32 15.67 11.29
C LYS A 88 10.02 15.03 11.83
N LEU A 89 8.87 15.44 11.30
CA LEU A 89 7.52 14.97 11.70
C LEU A 89 6.85 14.08 10.64
N GLY A 90 7.53 13.79 9.52
CA GLY A 90 6.91 13.27 8.29
C GLY A 90 6.30 11.87 8.35
N GLN A 91 6.41 11.14 9.46
CA GLN A 91 5.83 9.80 9.64
C GLN A 91 5.35 9.50 11.07
N HIS A 92 5.92 10.17 12.10
CA HIS A 92 5.74 9.79 13.50
C HIS A 92 4.73 10.64 14.30
N GLY A 93 4.14 11.67 13.66
CA GLY A 93 3.21 12.61 14.32
C GLY A 93 1.72 12.25 14.21
N MET A 94 1.33 11.28 13.38
CA MET A 94 -0.07 11.05 13.08
C MET A 94 -0.70 10.02 14.02
N THR A 95 -1.81 10.38 14.65
CA THR A 95 -2.70 9.49 15.43
C THR A 95 -3.03 8.18 14.68
N GLN A 96 -2.98 8.23 13.35
CA GLN A 96 -3.15 7.10 12.43
C GLN A 96 -2.04 6.04 12.61
N TRP A 97 -0.77 6.41 12.69
CA TRP A 97 0.35 5.49 12.92
C TRP A 97 0.18 4.68 14.21
N LYS A 98 -0.17 5.36 15.31
CA LYS A 98 -0.44 4.70 16.61
C LYS A 98 -1.63 3.75 16.55
N THR A 99 -2.54 3.96 15.61
CA THR A 99 -3.69 3.06 15.40
C THR A 99 -3.24 1.83 14.61
N TYR A 100 -2.36 2.00 13.63
CA TYR A 100 -1.89 0.92 12.77
C TYR A 100 -1.00 -0.07 13.52
N LEU A 101 -0.11 0.43 14.38
CA LEU A 101 0.74 -0.41 15.23
C LEU A 101 -0.06 -1.37 16.14
N ARG A 102 -1.32 -1.04 16.47
CA ARG A 102 -2.17 -1.91 17.30
C ARG A 102 -2.59 -3.20 16.60
N PHE A 103 -2.42 -3.28 15.28
CA PHE A 103 -2.69 -4.50 14.52
C PHE A 103 -1.57 -5.53 14.63
N GLY A 104 -0.41 -5.16 15.21
CA GLY A 104 0.69 -6.10 15.44
C GLY A 104 1.38 -6.61 14.17
N VAL A 105 1.21 -5.90 13.05
CA VAL A 105 1.80 -6.26 11.75
C VAL A 105 2.62 -5.08 11.20
N PRO A 106 3.64 -5.35 10.35
CA PRO A 106 4.42 -4.30 9.72
C PRO A 106 3.56 -3.36 8.86
N VAL A 107 3.87 -2.06 8.95
CA VAL A 107 3.30 -1.03 8.08
C VAL A 107 4.36 -0.56 7.08
N LEU A 108 4.12 -0.79 5.80
CA LEU A 108 5.04 -0.51 4.71
C LEU A 108 4.62 0.78 4.00
N PHE A 109 5.48 1.79 4.00
CA PHE A 109 5.20 3.03 3.28
C PHE A 109 5.72 3.00 1.85
N VAL A 110 4.85 3.31 0.90
CA VAL A 110 5.16 3.46 -0.52
C VAL A 110 5.12 4.94 -0.88
N TYR A 111 6.20 5.43 -1.49
CA TYR A 111 6.32 6.82 -1.94
C TYR A 111 6.47 6.87 -3.45
N GLY A 112 5.45 7.38 -4.13
CA GLY A 112 5.44 7.46 -5.59
C GLY A 112 5.41 6.07 -6.26
N MET A 113 5.40 6.09 -7.59
CA MET A 113 5.35 4.85 -8.38
C MET A 113 6.65 4.03 -8.26
N GLU A 114 7.81 4.69 -8.13
CA GLU A 114 9.10 4.01 -7.92
C GLU A 114 9.08 3.15 -6.66
N GLY A 115 8.59 3.71 -5.53
CA GLY A 115 8.43 2.94 -4.30
C GLY A 115 7.48 1.74 -4.43
N ALA A 116 6.48 1.83 -5.32
CA ALA A 116 5.56 0.72 -5.58
C ALA A 116 6.25 -0.41 -6.34
N PHE A 117 7.10 -0.08 -7.33
CA PHE A 117 7.94 -1.08 -8.01
C PHE A 117 8.89 -1.77 -7.03
N GLU A 118 9.59 -0.99 -6.19
CA GLU A 118 10.51 -1.54 -5.20
C GLU A 118 9.81 -2.48 -4.22
N LEU A 119 8.65 -2.08 -3.70
CA LEU A 119 7.91 -2.90 -2.75
C LEU A 119 7.42 -4.21 -3.39
N ARG A 120 6.88 -4.16 -4.61
CA ARG A 120 6.47 -5.38 -5.34
C ARG A 120 7.63 -6.37 -5.41
N ASP A 121 8.81 -5.91 -5.84
CA ASP A 121 9.97 -6.78 -6.01
C ASP A 121 10.47 -7.32 -4.67
N GLN A 122 10.40 -6.52 -3.62
CA GLN A 122 10.75 -6.95 -2.27
C GLN A 122 9.79 -8.05 -1.77
N LEU A 123 8.47 -7.87 -1.93
CA LEU A 123 7.48 -8.85 -1.50
C LEU A 123 7.63 -10.18 -2.27
N LEU A 124 7.90 -10.11 -3.58
CA LEU A 124 8.17 -11.31 -4.39
C LEU A 124 9.41 -12.06 -3.89
N LYS A 125 10.48 -11.35 -3.53
CA LYS A 125 11.68 -11.95 -2.94
C LYS A 125 11.36 -12.62 -1.60
N TRP A 126 10.62 -11.96 -0.71
CA TRP A 126 10.22 -12.52 0.58
C TRP A 126 9.36 -13.78 0.41
N ARG A 127 8.37 -13.74 -0.47
CA ARG A 127 7.54 -14.93 -0.74
C ARG A 127 8.37 -16.11 -1.25
N ALA A 128 9.34 -15.86 -2.13
CA ALA A 128 10.23 -16.92 -2.62
C ALA A 128 11.11 -17.52 -1.50
N LEU A 129 11.47 -16.72 -0.48
CA LEU A 129 12.17 -17.20 0.70
C LEU A 129 11.27 -18.04 1.61
N ASP A 130 10.02 -17.63 1.83
CA ASP A 130 9.05 -18.37 2.64
C ASP A 130 8.71 -19.74 2.03
N GLU A 131 8.51 -19.78 0.70
CA GLU A 131 8.32 -21.04 -0.03
C GLU A 131 9.56 -21.95 0.09
N HIS A 132 10.76 -21.38 0.21
CA HIS A 132 11.98 -22.16 0.47
C HIS A 132 12.05 -22.75 1.88
N ILE A 133 11.53 -22.05 2.90
CA ILE A 133 11.44 -22.55 4.27
C ILE A 133 10.45 -23.73 4.35
N GLU A 134 9.32 -23.66 3.64
CA GLU A 134 8.37 -24.79 3.52
C GLU A 134 9.01 -26.02 2.83
N THR A 135 10.00 -25.83 1.93
CA THR A 135 10.72 -26.94 1.27
C THR A 135 11.86 -27.58 2.10
N GLY A 136 11.98 -27.25 3.39
CA GLY A 136 12.92 -27.92 4.31
C GLY A 136 14.36 -27.43 4.25
N ARG A 137 14.63 -26.24 3.68
CA ARG A 137 15.89 -25.52 3.90
C ARG A 137 15.65 -24.45 4.95
N ASN A 138 16.09 -24.73 6.19
CA ASN A 138 15.95 -23.82 7.32
C ASN A 138 16.63 -22.47 7.04
N TYR A 139 15.84 -21.45 6.74
CA TYR A 139 16.25 -20.05 6.88
C TYR A 139 15.42 -19.44 8.01
N VAL A 140 16.10 -18.80 8.94
CA VAL A 140 15.49 -18.06 10.05
C VAL A 140 14.87 -16.80 9.45
N VAL A 141 13.55 -16.66 9.51
CA VAL A 141 12.91 -15.35 9.32
C VAL A 141 13.47 -14.45 10.42
N PRO A 142 14.27 -13.41 10.09
CA PRO A 142 14.88 -12.60 11.13
C PRO A 142 13.79 -11.85 11.90
N ASP A 143 13.92 -11.82 13.23
CA ASP A 143 13.03 -11.04 14.09
C ASP A 143 12.89 -9.63 13.54
N PHE A 144 11.66 -9.29 13.11
CA PHE A 144 11.36 -7.96 12.61
C PHE A 144 11.38 -7.00 13.80
N PRO A 145 12.14 -5.90 13.73
CA PRO A 145 12.21 -5.03 14.88
C PRO A 145 10.90 -4.27 15.11
N ASP A 146 10.47 -4.19 16.36
CA ASP A 146 9.21 -3.54 16.79
C ASP A 146 9.22 -2.02 16.63
N ASP A 147 10.37 -1.44 16.29
CA ASP A 147 10.56 -0.01 16.14
C ASP A 147 11.31 0.36 14.85
N TYR A 148 11.01 1.57 14.36
CA TYR A 148 11.53 2.07 13.09
C TYR A 148 13.05 2.26 13.09
N GLU A 149 13.67 2.62 14.22
CA GLU A 149 15.12 2.80 14.28
C GLU A 149 15.82 1.47 14.08
N SER A 150 15.30 0.43 14.73
CA SER A 150 15.76 -0.93 14.57
C SER A 150 15.46 -1.49 13.18
N PHE A 151 14.31 -1.17 12.57
CA PHE A 151 14.00 -1.54 11.17
C PHE A 151 14.93 -0.83 10.17
N ALA A 152 15.19 0.46 10.34
CA ALA A 152 16.11 1.23 9.50
C ALA A 152 17.56 0.71 9.61
N ALA A 153 17.97 0.32 10.82
CA ALA A 153 19.26 -0.32 11.07
C ALA A 153 19.34 -1.73 10.47
N TRP A 154 18.25 -2.50 10.54
CA TRP A 154 18.13 -3.81 9.90
C TRP A 154 18.28 -3.71 8.38
N LYS A 155 17.59 -2.76 7.73
CA LYS A 155 17.70 -2.50 6.28
C LYS A 155 19.12 -2.09 5.83
N LEU A 156 19.90 -1.48 6.71
CA LEU A 156 21.29 -1.08 6.44
C LEU A 156 22.29 -2.24 6.57
N ARG A 157 21.97 -3.27 7.37
CA ARG A 157 22.78 -4.50 7.47
C ARG A 157 22.70 -5.35 6.21
N ASP A 158 21.51 -5.42 5.59
CA ASP A 158 21.25 -6.24 4.40
C ASP A 158 21.88 -5.67 3.11
N ARG A 159 22.41 -4.45 3.14
CA ARG A 159 23.13 -3.81 2.02
C ARG A 159 24.64 -4.04 2.02
N LYS A 160 25.18 -4.77 3.00
CA LYS A 160 26.62 -5.03 3.15
C LYS A 160 27.05 -6.45 2.77
N HIS A 161 26.14 -7.25 2.19
CA HIS A 161 26.43 -8.59 1.67
C HIS A 161 25.94 -8.72 0.24
#